data_AF-A0A8S8XPD8-F1
#
_entry.id   AF-A0A8S8XPD8-F1
#
_cell.length_a   1.000
_cell.length_b   1.000
_cell.length_c   1.000
_cell.angle_alpha   90.00
_cell.angle_beta   90.00
_cell.angle_gamma   90.00
#
_symmetry.space_group_name_H-M   'P 1'
#
loop_
_entity.id
_entity.type
_entity.pdbx_description
1 polymer ?
#
loop_
_entity_poly.entity_id
_entity_poly.type
_entity_poly.pdbx_seq_one_letter_code
_entity_poly.pdbx_strand_id
1 'polypeptide(L)'
;MTYSLNALDPNPVFHTVRASADPVQIGSICLNSGDCRDIGGSNRNLLDFNDLHIDREGRVYIAFADGCFGECATGNNSGPEDSRSRRGILCYLGSGPSLLEGFGTLSAFESQ
;
A
#
# COMPACT_ATOMS: atom_id res chain seq x y z
N MET A 1 -3.98 -3.26 1.45
CA MET A 1 -3.12 -4.21 2.17
C MET A 1 -3.77 -5.56 2.15
N THR A 2 -3.05 -6.59 1.71
CA THR A 2 -3.53 -7.97 1.70
C THR A 2 -2.56 -8.83 2.51
N TYR A 3 -3.08 -9.68 3.40
CA TYR A 3 -2.28 -10.60 4.19
C TYR A 3 -2.96 -11.97 4.28
N SER A 4 -2.18 -12.99 4.62
CA SER A 4 -2.64 -14.34 4.92
C SER A 4 -1.80 -14.92 6.04
N LEU A 5 -2.43 -15.65 6.96
CA LEU A 5 -1.75 -16.40 8.02
C LEU A 5 -1.44 -17.84 7.60
N ASN A 6 -1.94 -18.25 6.44
CA ASN A 6 -1.86 -19.62 5.96
C ASN A 6 -1.63 -19.68 4.43
N ALA A 7 -0.79 -18.77 3.94
CA ALA A 7 -0.55 -18.55 2.51
C ALA A 7 -0.02 -19.80 1.78
N LEU A 8 0.58 -20.74 2.52
CA LEU A 8 1.18 -21.96 1.99
C LEU A 8 0.26 -23.19 2.11
N ASP A 9 -0.92 -23.05 2.71
CA ASP A 9 -1.88 -24.14 2.84
C ASP A 9 -2.48 -24.50 1.47
N PRO A 10 -3.00 -25.74 1.28
CA PRO A 10 -3.74 -26.11 0.07
C PRO A 10 -4.96 -25.24 -0.21
N ASN A 11 -5.56 -24.63 0.83
CA ASN A 11 -6.70 -23.71 0.74
C ASN A 11 -6.39 -22.42 1.54
N PRO A 12 -5.58 -21.51 0.98
CA PRO A 12 -5.15 -20.31 1.69
C PRO A 12 -6.30 -19.29 1.81
N VAL A 13 -6.34 -18.55 2.92
CA VAL A 13 -7.27 -17.44 3.15
C VAL A 13 -6.51 -16.12 3.08
N PHE A 14 -7.02 -15.18 2.28
CA PHE A 14 -6.45 -13.84 2.16
C PHE A 14 -7.44 -12.80 2.67
N HIS A 15 -6.95 -11.88 3.50
CA HIS A 15 -7.70 -10.73 4.00
C HIS A 15 -7.20 -9.46 3.32
N THR A 16 -8.11 -8.67 2.75
CA THR A 16 -7.77 -7.40 2.08
C THR A 16 -8.46 -6.23 2.76
N VAL A 17 -7.67 -5.21 3.11
CA VAL A 17 -8.14 -3.95 3.70
C VAL A 17 -7.66 -2.78 2.85
N ARG A 18 -8.54 -1.83 2.57
CA ARG A 18 -8.18 -0.57 1.89
C ARG A 18 -7.42 0.32 2.87
N ALA A 19 -6.14 0.59 2.58
CA ALA A 19 -5.27 1.37 3.46
C ALA A 19 -5.41 2.90 3.25
N SER A 20 -5.69 3.33 2.03
CA SER A 20 -5.97 4.73 1.70
C SER A 20 -7.12 4.83 0.70
N ALA A 21 -7.86 5.94 0.76
CA ALA A 21 -8.81 6.29 -0.28
C ALA A 21 -8.11 6.76 -1.56
N ASP A 22 -6.97 7.42 -1.40
CA ASP A 22 -6.26 8.16 -2.42
C ASP A 22 -5.27 7.24 -3.16
N PRO A 23 -5.12 7.36 -4.49
CA PRO A 23 -4.23 6.49 -5.25
C PRO A 23 -2.76 6.92 -5.13
N VAL A 24 -1.87 5.94 -5.01
CA VAL A 24 -0.40 6.15 -5.11
C VAL A 24 -0.02 6.65 -6.51
N GLN A 25 -0.66 6.11 -7.55
CA GLN A 25 -0.42 6.48 -8.93
C GLN A 25 -1.71 6.47 -9.74
N ILE A 26 -1.92 7.54 -10.52
CA ILE A 26 -2.82 7.56 -11.66
C ILE A 26 -2.00 7.33 -12.93
N GLY A 27 -2.50 6.51 -13.84
CA GLY A 27 -1.82 6.16 -15.09
C GLY A 27 -1.28 4.74 -15.11
N SER A 28 -0.43 4.46 -16.10
CA SER A 28 -0.02 3.10 -16.44
C SER A 28 1.02 2.52 -15.49
N ILE A 29 0.82 1.25 -15.10
CA ILE A 29 1.85 0.39 -14.50
C ILE A 29 2.36 -0.52 -15.62
N CYS A 30 3.56 -0.23 -16.12
CA CYS A 30 4.11 -0.93 -17.27
C CYS A 30 5.14 -1.98 -16.88
N LEU A 31 5.29 -2.97 -17.77
CA LEU A 31 6.37 -3.95 -17.70
C LEU A 31 7.74 -3.25 -17.67
N ASN A 32 8.75 -3.92 -17.12
CA ASN A 32 10.13 -3.42 -17.02
C ASN A 32 10.28 -2.07 -16.30
N SER A 33 9.48 -1.80 -15.26
CA SER A 33 9.62 -0.62 -14.38
C SER A 33 9.29 0.74 -15.03
N GLY A 34 8.58 0.76 -16.17
CA GLY A 34 8.14 2.02 -16.79
C GLY A 34 8.25 2.08 -18.31
N ASP A 35 8.29 0.94 -19.00
CA ASP A 35 8.41 0.90 -20.48
C ASP A 35 7.08 1.20 -21.18
N CYS A 36 6.42 2.30 -20.80
CA CYS A 36 5.18 2.80 -21.39
C CYS A 36 5.45 3.72 -22.61
N ARG A 37 6.52 3.48 -23.38
CA ARG A 37 7.04 4.45 -24.35
C ARG A 37 6.04 4.79 -25.46
N ASP A 38 5.16 3.86 -25.81
CA ASP A 38 4.26 3.97 -26.97
C ASP A 38 2.86 4.52 -26.65
N ILE A 39 2.60 4.92 -25.39
CA ILE A 39 1.28 5.43 -24.92
C ILE A 39 1.36 6.86 -24.37
N GLY A 40 2.20 7.71 -24.97
CA GLY A 40 2.31 9.12 -24.59
C GLY A 40 3.45 9.44 -23.59
N GLY A 41 4.45 8.57 -23.47
CA GLY A 41 5.60 8.75 -22.60
C GLY A 41 5.50 7.97 -21.28
N SER A 42 6.59 7.95 -20.50
CA SER A 42 6.61 7.29 -19.20
C SER A 42 5.72 8.07 -18.20
N ASN A 43 4.47 7.63 -18.10
CA ASN A 43 3.46 8.18 -17.19
C ASN A 43 3.57 7.64 -15.76
N ARG A 44 4.65 6.89 -15.45
CA ARG A 44 4.93 6.35 -14.11
C ARG A 44 5.63 7.41 -13.24
N ASN A 45 5.28 7.46 -11.95
CA ASN A 45 5.87 8.39 -10.98
C ASN A 45 6.89 7.76 -10.02
N LEU A 46 7.09 6.43 -10.11
CA LEU A 46 7.98 5.64 -9.25
C LEU A 46 7.64 5.75 -7.75
N LEU A 47 6.45 6.21 -7.38
CA LEU A 47 6.01 6.34 -6.00
C LEU A 47 5.42 5.03 -5.45
N ASP A 48 5.29 4.02 -6.31
CA ASP A 48 4.85 2.66 -6.02
C ASP A 48 5.94 1.77 -5.38
N PHE A 49 7.11 2.33 -5.03
CA PHE A 49 8.09 1.68 -4.16
C PHE A 49 7.66 1.79 -2.70
N ASN A 50 6.68 0.97 -2.33
CA ASN A 50 6.22 0.86 -0.95
C ASN A 50 7.20 0.04 -0.11
N ASP A 51 7.29 0.36 1.18
CA ASP A 51 8.08 -0.39 2.15
C ASP A 51 7.17 -1.08 3.17
N LEU A 52 7.59 -2.24 3.66
CA LEU A 52 6.88 -3.04 4.65
C LEU A 52 7.86 -3.61 5.66
N HIS A 53 7.57 -3.34 6.93
CA HIS A 53 8.32 -3.84 8.07
C HIS A 53 7.43 -4.65 9.01
N ILE A 54 8.03 -5.62 9.70
CA ILE A 54 7.39 -6.41 10.75
C ILE A 54 8.20 -6.22 12.02
N ASP A 55 7.54 -5.95 13.15
CA ASP A 55 8.23 -5.88 14.44
C ASP A 55 8.49 -7.26 15.07
N ARG A 56 9.04 -7.27 16.28
CA ARG A 56 9.43 -8.50 16.98
C ARG A 56 8.24 -9.39 17.38
N GLU A 57 7.04 -8.84 17.39
CA GLU A 57 5.81 -9.54 17.76
C GLU A 57 4.97 -9.90 16.54
N GLY A 58 5.44 -9.58 15.33
CA GLY A 58 4.75 -9.88 14.09
C GLY A 58 3.71 -8.82 13.67
N ARG A 59 3.75 -7.62 14.25
CA ARG A 59 2.90 -6.51 13.81
C ARG A 59 3.46 -5.89 12.53
N VAL A 60 2.58 -5.62 11.58
CA VAL A 60 2.96 -5.04 10.29
C VAL A 60 2.90 -3.52 10.31
N TYR A 61 3.88 -2.89 9.67
CA TYR A 61 3.97 -1.46 9.36
C TYR A 61 4.23 -1.33 7.86
N ILE A 62 3.51 -0.44 7.19
CA ILE A 62 3.63 -0.19 5.76
C ILE A 62 3.80 1.30 5.55
N ALA A 63 4.85 1.68 4.84
CA ALA A 63 5.08 3.04 4.38
C ALA A 63 4.87 3.11 2.87
N PHE A 64 4.06 4.06 2.42
CA PHE A 64 3.83 4.30 0.99
C PHE A 64 3.57 5.77 0.72
N ALA A 65 3.69 6.17 -0.54
CA ALA A 65 3.39 7.54 -0.96
C ALA A 65 1.94 7.68 -1.40
N ASP A 66 1.29 8.72 -0.91
CA ASP A 66 0.05 9.26 -1.46
C ASP A 66 0.40 10.22 -2.60
N GLY A 67 0.49 9.64 -3.79
CA GLY A 67 0.89 10.34 -5.00
C GLY A 67 -0.19 11.23 -5.58
N CYS A 68 -1.43 11.11 -5.13
CA CYS A 68 -2.57 11.85 -5.66
C CYS A 68 -3.57 12.11 -4.53
N PHE A 69 -3.36 13.18 -3.77
CA PHE A 69 -4.20 13.58 -2.64
C PHE A 69 -5.03 14.82 -2.97
N GLY A 70 -6.08 15.09 -2.19
CA GLY A 70 -6.90 16.29 -2.34
C GLY A 70 -7.61 16.34 -3.70
N GLU A 71 -7.55 17.47 -4.40
CA GLU A 71 -8.20 17.65 -5.72
C GLU A 71 -7.79 16.58 -6.74
N CYS A 72 -6.55 16.08 -6.67
CA CYS A 72 -6.13 14.97 -7.53
C CYS A 72 -6.97 13.70 -7.25
N ALA A 73 -7.22 13.38 -5.98
CA ALA A 73 -7.98 12.18 -5.58
C ALA A 73 -9.49 12.33 -5.78
N THR A 74 -10.02 13.53 -5.53
CA THR A 74 -11.46 13.81 -5.47
C THR A 74 -12.03 14.39 -6.76
N GLY A 75 -11.18 14.94 -7.63
CA GLY A 75 -11.54 15.42 -8.96
C GLY A 75 -11.89 14.29 -9.92
N ASN A 76 -12.62 14.60 -10.98
CA ASN A 76 -13.06 13.64 -11.98
C ASN A 76 -12.22 13.64 -13.27
N ASN A 77 -11.16 14.45 -13.32
CA ASN A 77 -10.35 14.67 -14.53
C ASN A 77 -8.84 14.66 -14.26
N SER A 78 -8.41 13.99 -13.20
CA SER A 78 -6.99 13.89 -12.84
C SER A 78 -6.25 12.94 -13.79
N GLY A 79 -5.14 13.40 -14.34
CA GLY A 79 -4.25 12.64 -15.22
C GLY A 79 -3.00 12.09 -14.50
N PRO A 80 -2.18 11.30 -15.21
CA PRO A 80 -0.92 10.80 -14.66
C PRO A 80 0.09 11.88 -14.22
N GLU A 81 0.01 13.07 -14.81
CA GLU A 81 0.80 14.26 -14.46
C GLU A 81 0.39 14.88 -13.11
N ASP A 82 -0.87 14.74 -12.70
CA ASP A 82 -1.38 15.28 -11.43
C ASP A 82 -0.98 14.40 -10.24
N SER A 83 -0.75 13.10 -10.50
CA SER A 83 -0.35 12.12 -9.49
C SER A 83 1.17 12.17 -9.24
N ARG A 84 1.68 13.26 -8.68
CA ARG A 84 3.13 13.46 -8.40
C ARG A 84 3.43 13.95 -6.97
N SER A 85 2.44 13.91 -6.08
CA SER A 85 2.62 14.24 -4.66
C SER A 85 3.60 13.29 -3.98
N ARG A 86 4.29 13.75 -2.93
CA ARG A 86 5.21 12.93 -2.13
C ARG A 86 4.77 12.83 -0.67
N ARG A 87 3.47 12.91 -0.42
CA ARG A 87 2.92 12.78 0.92
C ARG A 87 3.14 11.35 1.41
N GLY A 88 3.92 11.17 2.48
CA GLY A 88 4.13 9.87 3.09
C GLY A 88 2.92 9.43 3.91
N ILE A 89 2.53 8.18 3.78
CA ILE A 89 1.57 7.49 4.65
C ILE A 89 2.30 6.37 5.38
N LEU A 90 2.08 6.28 6.69
CA LEU A 90 2.44 5.12 7.51
C LEU A 90 1.15 4.48 8.02
N CYS A 91 0.92 3.23 7.66
CA CYS A 91 -0.14 2.39 8.21
C CYS A 91 0.46 1.28 9.07
N TYR A 92 -0.26 0.86 10.09
CA TYR A 92 0.14 -0.29 10.91
C TYR A 92 -1.08 -1.13 11.29
N LEU A 93 -0.86 -2.39 11.65
CA LEU A 93 -1.89 -3.25 12.21
C LEU A 93 -2.22 -2.76 13.63
N GLY A 94 -3.36 -2.07 13.78
CA GLY A 94 -3.80 -1.52 15.07
C GLY A 94 -4.03 -2.61 16.12
N SER A 95 -4.78 -3.64 15.78
CA SER A 95 -4.97 -4.86 16.56
C SER A 95 -5.34 -6.00 15.61
N GLY A 96 -5.20 -7.24 16.05
CA GLY A 96 -5.52 -8.42 15.22
C GLY A 96 -4.40 -9.45 15.21
N PRO A 97 -4.44 -10.42 14.29
CA PRO A 97 -3.49 -11.52 14.31
C PRO A 97 -2.07 -11.06 13.98
N SER A 98 -1.10 -11.56 14.75
CA SER A 98 0.31 -11.49 14.42
C SER A 98 0.62 -12.30 13.16
N LEU A 99 1.57 -11.83 12.35
CA LEU A 99 2.14 -12.64 11.27
C LEU A 99 3.17 -13.67 11.77
N LEU A 100 3.47 -13.70 13.06
CA LEU A 100 4.31 -14.69 13.72
C LEU A 100 3.43 -15.58 14.60
N GLU A 101 3.41 -16.88 14.29
CA GLU A 101 2.54 -17.88 14.92
C GLU A 101 2.54 -17.83 16.46
N GLY A 102 3.72 -17.63 17.07
CA GLY A 102 3.88 -17.65 18.53
C GLY A 102 3.24 -16.48 19.29
N PHE A 103 2.78 -15.43 18.62
CA PHE A 103 2.27 -14.21 19.27
C PHE A 103 0.74 -14.08 19.24
N GLY A 104 0.04 -14.91 18.46
CA GLY A 104 -1.44 -14.94 18.45
C GLY A 104 -2.07 -13.59 18.09
N THR A 105 -3.05 -13.13 18.88
CA THR A 105 -3.76 -11.86 18.64
C THR A 105 -3.09 -10.71 19.39
N LEU A 106 -2.65 -9.71 18.65
CA LEU A 106 -2.06 -8.47 19.15
C LEU A 106 -3.14 -7.48 19.60
N SER A 107 -2.94 -6.86 20.76
CA SER A 107 -3.79 -5.77 21.28
C SER A 107 -3.56 -4.45 20.53
N ALA A 108 -4.48 -3.51 20.72
CA ALA A 108 -4.24 -2.12 20.34
C ALA A 108 -3.05 -1.54 21.12
N PHE A 109 -2.33 -0.59 20.51
CA PHE A 109 -1.39 0.23 21.28
C PHE A 109 -2.15 0.99 22.37
N GLU A 110 -1.55 1.05 23.56
CA GLU A 110 -2.06 1.91 24.62
C GLU A 110 -1.93 3.37 24.16
N SER A 111 -3.03 4.10 24.13
CA SER A 111 -2.99 5.56 23.96
C SER A 111 -2.41 6.16 25.22
N GLN A 112 -1.32 6.92 25.09
CA GLN A 112 -0.89 7.83 26.16
C GLN A 112 -1.88 8.98 26.34
#